data_AF-A0A951YMB9-F1
#
_entry.id   AF-A0A951YMB9-F1
#
_cell.length_a   1.000
_cell.length_b   1.000
_cell.length_c   1.000
_cell.angle_alpha   90.00
_cell.angle_beta   90.00
_cell.angle_gamma   90.00
#
_symmetry.space_group_name_H-M   'P 1'
#
loop_
_entity.id
_entity.type
_entity.pdbx_description
1 polymer ?
#
loop_
_entity_poly.entity_id
_entity_poly.type
_entity_poly.pdbx_seq_one_letter_code
_entity_poly.pdbx_strand_id
1 'polypeptide(L)'
;MTRTSLLILILSLLLASCSGTAGSVSTTAVNPGAYVSPNLDTDYENALNARMQLTLGSLKLAETAAPITAEQARIMLPLWQALQNMTRTGNSAQAEVDALLAQIESTFTAEQLTAIRGMRLASADLQAWAAANNITLGSNGGQGMGQGSGMSPEARATKQAEMGVTRESGGGAASALLDSLIVYLQGRAQ
;
A
#
# COMPACT_ATOMS: atom_id res chain seq x y z
N MET A 1 57.25 32.36 13.14
CA MET A 1 55.88 31.97 12.73
C MET A 1 55.99 31.10 11.47
N THR A 2 54.99 30.27 11.18
CA THR A 2 54.81 29.48 9.94
C THR A 2 55.55 28.13 9.81
N ARG A 3 55.35 27.21 10.76
CA ARG A 3 55.52 25.75 10.51
C ARG A 3 54.25 24.92 10.76
N THR A 4 53.20 25.54 11.28
CA THR A 4 51.91 24.91 11.60
C THR A 4 50.80 25.18 10.58
N SER A 5 51.07 25.92 9.49
CA SER A 5 50.07 26.23 8.45
C SER A 5 50.08 25.28 7.25
N LEU A 6 50.85 24.18 7.27
CA LEU A 6 50.92 23.23 6.15
C LEU A 6 49.88 22.09 6.22
N LEU A 7 49.13 21.96 7.33
CA LEU A 7 48.26 20.80 7.55
C LEU A 7 46.74 21.06 7.45
N ILE A 8 46.30 22.27 7.11
CA ILE A 8 44.86 22.63 7.08
C ILE A 8 44.33 22.95 5.67
N LEU A 9 45.19 23.05 4.64
CA LEU A 9 44.76 23.46 3.29
C LEU A 9 44.49 22.30 2.30
N ILE A 10 44.52 21.02 2.72
CA ILE A 10 44.41 19.87 1.81
C ILE A 10 43.20 18.96 2.14
N LEU A 11 42.10 19.52 2.67
CA LEU A 11 40.88 18.72 2.98
C LEU A 11 39.60 19.17 2.24
N SER A 12 39.68 20.07 1.26
CA SER A 12 38.46 20.66 0.66
C SER A 12 38.17 20.24 -0.78
N LEU A 13 38.79 19.17 -1.31
CA LEU A 13 38.74 18.87 -2.74
C LEU A 13 38.04 17.55 -3.11
N LEU A 14 36.80 17.33 -2.68
CA LEU A 14 35.95 16.23 -3.21
C LEU A 14 34.43 16.55 -3.22
N LEU A 15 34.00 17.76 -3.63
CA LEU A 15 32.61 17.96 -4.08
C LEU A 15 32.52 17.81 -5.60
N ALA A 16 32.73 16.57 -6.05
CA ALA A 16 32.41 16.17 -7.41
C ALA A 16 30.89 15.93 -7.52
N SER A 17 30.25 16.85 -8.22
CA SER A 17 29.23 16.60 -9.24
C SER A 17 28.31 15.39 -9.06
N CYS A 18 27.07 15.66 -8.68
CA CYS A 18 25.95 14.96 -9.31
C CYS A 18 24.85 15.97 -9.62
N SER A 19 24.98 16.63 -10.77
CA SER A 19 23.83 17.18 -11.49
C SER A 19 23.05 16.01 -12.11
N GLY A 20 22.22 15.36 -11.30
CA GLY A 20 21.26 14.37 -11.73
C GLY A 20 19.95 15.05 -12.11
N THR A 21 19.64 15.04 -13.40
CA THR A 21 18.38 15.55 -13.96
C THR A 21 17.19 14.95 -13.20
N ALA A 22 16.31 15.81 -12.68
CA ALA A 22 15.02 15.39 -12.17
C ALA A 22 14.12 15.05 -13.37
N GLY A 23 14.35 13.88 -13.96
CA GLY A 23 13.35 13.23 -14.79
C GLY A 23 12.14 12.99 -13.90
N SER A 24 11.08 13.77 -14.11
CA SER A 24 9.76 13.50 -13.53
C SER A 24 9.23 12.22 -14.16
N VAL A 25 9.63 11.09 -13.59
CA VAL A 25 8.90 9.83 -13.75
C VAL A 25 7.77 9.92 -12.74
N SER A 26 6.53 10.03 -13.23
CA SER A 26 5.35 9.78 -12.42
C SER A 26 5.29 8.30 -12.07
N THR A 27 6.15 7.86 -11.16
CA THR A 27 5.92 6.64 -10.40
C THR A 27 4.86 7.00 -9.37
N THR A 28 3.65 6.48 -9.54
CA THR A 28 2.70 6.29 -8.43
C THR A 28 3.52 5.81 -7.24
N ALA A 29 3.59 6.62 -6.18
CA ALA A 29 4.49 6.40 -5.05
C ALA A 29 4.34 4.96 -4.52
N VAL A 30 5.29 4.10 -4.86
CA VAL A 30 5.60 2.93 -4.06
C VAL A 30 6.24 3.49 -2.81
N ASN A 31 5.50 3.40 -1.72
CA ASN A 31 5.85 3.95 -0.42
C ASN A 31 7.24 3.44 0.00
N PRO A 32 8.26 4.30 0.19
CA PRO A 32 9.51 3.89 0.80
C PRO A 32 9.22 3.57 2.27
N GLY A 33 9.13 2.27 2.59
CA GLY A 33 8.56 1.75 3.84
C GLY A 33 7.56 0.60 3.65
N ALA A 34 7.47 0.02 2.45
CA ALA A 34 6.70 -1.19 2.20
C ALA A 34 7.43 -2.42 2.74
N TYR A 35 6.74 -3.22 3.56
CA TYR A 35 7.16 -4.55 3.98
C TYR A 35 7.79 -5.36 2.82
N VAL A 36 8.98 -5.90 3.08
CA VAL A 36 9.72 -6.75 2.15
C VAL A 36 9.42 -8.21 2.49
N SER A 37 8.68 -8.87 1.61
CA SER A 37 8.36 -10.29 1.75
C SER A 37 9.53 -11.16 1.27
N PRO A 38 9.91 -12.22 2.00
CA PRO A 38 10.85 -13.22 1.52
C PRO A 38 10.24 -14.17 0.48
N ASN A 39 8.90 -14.21 0.37
CA ASN A 39 8.20 -15.14 -0.53
C ASN A 39 7.57 -14.47 -1.75
N LEU A 40 7.35 -13.16 -1.76
CA LEU A 40 6.67 -12.47 -2.86
C LEU A 40 7.61 -11.55 -3.62
N ASP A 41 7.65 -11.72 -4.93
CA ASP A 41 8.42 -10.85 -5.81
C ASP A 41 7.69 -9.53 -6.02
N THR A 42 8.43 -8.42 -6.03
CA THR A 42 7.90 -7.10 -6.42
C THR A 42 8.67 -6.47 -7.59
N ASP A 43 9.67 -7.20 -8.12
CA ASP A 43 10.56 -6.75 -9.19
C ASP A 43 9.98 -7.07 -10.57
N TYR A 44 8.76 -6.60 -10.83
CA TYR A 44 8.16 -6.65 -12.15
C TYR A 44 7.28 -5.45 -12.43
N GLU A 45 6.96 -5.26 -13.70
CA GLU A 45 6.25 -4.09 -14.17
C GLU A 45 4.90 -3.93 -13.46
N ASN A 46 4.69 -2.75 -12.85
CA ASN A 46 3.47 -2.38 -12.14
C ASN A 46 3.06 -3.35 -11.01
N ALA A 47 4.02 -4.12 -10.45
CA ALA A 47 3.79 -5.04 -9.35
C ALA A 47 3.11 -4.35 -8.17
N LEU A 48 2.12 -5.03 -7.57
CA LEU A 48 1.60 -4.62 -6.28
C LEU A 48 2.69 -4.82 -5.21
N ASN A 49 2.71 -3.97 -4.17
CA ASN A 49 3.56 -4.23 -3.01
C ASN A 49 3.13 -5.51 -2.27
N ALA A 50 4.02 -6.09 -1.45
CA ALA A 50 3.79 -7.37 -0.78
C ALA A 50 2.48 -7.42 0.03
N ARG A 51 2.13 -6.37 0.80
CA ARG A 51 0.85 -6.31 1.52
C ARG A 51 -0.34 -6.45 0.57
N MET A 52 -0.33 -5.70 -0.52
CA MET A 52 -1.42 -5.72 -1.50
C MET A 52 -1.49 -7.06 -2.24
N GLN A 53 -0.34 -7.69 -2.54
CA GLN A 53 -0.30 -9.05 -3.08
C GLN A 53 -0.88 -10.08 -2.10
N LEU A 54 -0.51 -10.03 -0.82
CA LEU A 54 -1.09 -10.91 0.20
C LEU A 54 -2.61 -10.71 0.32
N THR A 55 -3.07 -9.45 0.27
CA THR A 55 -4.50 -9.14 0.45
C THR A 55 -5.34 -9.60 -0.75
N LEU A 56 -4.99 -9.17 -1.98
CA LEU A 56 -5.71 -9.55 -3.19
C LEU A 56 -5.49 -11.04 -3.53
N GLY A 57 -4.28 -11.54 -3.33
CA GLY A 57 -3.94 -12.94 -3.50
C GLY A 57 -4.77 -13.85 -2.60
N SER A 58 -4.98 -13.47 -1.33
CA SER A 58 -5.84 -14.24 -0.41
C SER A 58 -7.26 -14.43 -0.93
N LEU A 59 -7.85 -13.39 -1.53
CA LEU A 59 -9.17 -13.48 -2.16
C LEU A 59 -9.13 -14.39 -3.39
N LYS A 60 -8.11 -14.22 -4.24
CA LYS A 60 -7.93 -15.02 -5.46
C LYS A 60 -7.60 -16.49 -5.20
N LEU A 61 -7.05 -16.85 -4.03
CA LEU A 61 -6.81 -18.24 -3.67
C LEU A 61 -8.10 -19.09 -3.65
N ALA A 62 -9.27 -18.46 -3.43
CA ALA A 62 -10.57 -19.13 -3.53
C ALA A 62 -10.83 -19.76 -4.91
N GLU A 63 -10.19 -19.25 -5.96
CA GLU A 63 -10.30 -19.72 -7.34
C GLU A 63 -9.21 -20.75 -7.71
N THR A 64 -8.39 -21.17 -6.74
CA THR A 64 -7.26 -22.10 -6.96
C THR A 64 -7.50 -23.44 -6.26
N ALA A 65 -6.57 -24.39 -6.46
CA ALA A 65 -6.58 -25.66 -5.74
C ALA A 65 -6.20 -25.55 -4.25
N ALA A 66 -5.67 -24.39 -3.81
CA ALA A 66 -5.19 -24.17 -2.45
C ALA A 66 -5.91 -23.01 -1.74
N PRO A 67 -7.25 -23.05 -1.60
CA PRO A 67 -7.99 -21.97 -0.93
C PRO A 67 -7.68 -21.94 0.58
N ILE A 68 -7.88 -20.78 1.22
CA ILE A 68 -7.67 -20.61 2.67
C ILE A 68 -8.65 -21.48 3.47
N THR A 69 -8.19 -22.47 4.23
CA THR A 69 -9.10 -23.37 4.97
C THR A 69 -9.83 -22.65 6.11
N ALA A 70 -10.87 -23.28 6.67
CA ALA A 70 -11.58 -22.73 7.83
C ALA A 70 -10.65 -22.58 9.05
N GLU A 71 -9.76 -23.56 9.26
CA GLU A 71 -8.76 -23.52 10.33
C GLU A 71 -7.80 -22.34 10.15
N GLN A 72 -7.29 -22.13 8.93
CA GLN A 72 -6.44 -20.97 8.63
C GLN A 72 -7.20 -19.66 8.80
N ALA A 73 -8.45 -19.58 8.34
CA ALA A 73 -9.25 -18.36 8.44
C ALA A 73 -9.44 -17.90 9.91
N ARG A 74 -9.66 -18.84 10.84
CA ARG A 74 -9.76 -18.55 12.28
C ARG A 74 -8.47 -17.96 12.87
N ILE A 75 -7.31 -18.33 12.32
CA ILE A 75 -6.00 -17.82 12.74
C ILE A 75 -5.72 -16.47 12.08
N MET A 76 -6.03 -16.34 10.78
CA MET A 76 -5.74 -15.16 9.98
C MET A 76 -6.62 -13.97 10.33
N LEU A 77 -7.91 -14.20 10.59
CA LEU A 77 -8.89 -13.15 10.84
C LEU A 77 -8.45 -12.11 11.88
N PRO A 78 -8.05 -12.48 13.11
CA PRO A 78 -7.61 -11.50 14.10
C PRO A 78 -6.34 -10.74 13.70
N LEU A 79 -5.45 -11.34 12.91
CA LEU A 79 -4.22 -10.68 12.42
C LEU A 79 -4.54 -9.59 11.39
N TRP A 80 -5.43 -9.89 10.43
CA TRP A 80 -5.87 -8.92 9.44
C TRP A 80 -6.69 -7.78 10.05
N GLN A 81 -7.52 -8.08 11.06
CA GLN A 81 -8.23 -7.05 11.83
C GLN A 81 -7.26 -6.14 12.61
N ALA A 82 -6.20 -6.69 13.19
CA ALA A 82 -5.16 -5.88 13.82
C ALA A 82 -4.49 -4.95 12.80
N LEU A 83 -4.13 -5.46 11.61
CA LEU A 83 -3.52 -4.65 10.55
C LEU A 83 -4.43 -3.52 10.08
N GLN A 84 -5.74 -3.80 9.94
CA GLN A 84 -6.74 -2.79 9.63
C GLN A 84 -6.77 -1.69 10.69
N ASN A 85 -6.81 -2.06 11.96
CA ASN A 85 -6.93 -1.10 13.06
C ASN A 85 -5.66 -0.22 13.18
N MET A 86 -4.47 -0.81 12.99
CA MET A 86 -3.21 -0.09 12.91
C MET A 86 -3.19 0.91 11.72
N THR A 87 -3.64 0.46 10.55
CA THR A 87 -3.72 1.32 9.35
C THR A 87 -4.71 2.47 9.52
N ARG A 88 -5.86 2.22 10.18
CA ARG A 88 -6.89 3.23 10.44
C ARG A 88 -6.45 4.28 11.44
N THR A 89 -5.78 3.87 12.51
CA THR A 89 -5.34 4.78 13.58
C THR A 89 -4.08 5.56 13.18
N GLY A 90 -3.25 5.02 12.29
CA GLY A 90 -2.04 5.67 11.80
C GLY A 90 -0.95 5.87 12.86
N ASN A 91 -1.14 5.34 14.06
CA ASN A 91 -0.27 5.56 15.22
C ASN A 91 0.75 4.43 15.46
N SER A 92 0.75 3.40 14.62
CA SER A 92 1.66 2.26 14.75
C SER A 92 3.03 2.59 14.16
N ALA A 93 4.08 2.11 14.81
CA ALA A 93 5.43 2.20 14.25
C ALA A 93 5.56 1.25 13.04
N GLN A 94 6.37 1.61 12.05
CA GLN A 94 6.54 0.78 10.85
C GLN A 94 7.05 -0.64 11.19
N ALA A 95 7.95 -0.76 12.17
CA ALA A 95 8.44 -2.05 12.63
C ALA A 95 7.32 -2.97 13.18
N GLU A 96 6.30 -2.41 13.82
CA GLU A 96 5.14 -3.18 14.32
C GLU A 96 4.28 -3.67 13.16
N VAL A 97 4.09 -2.81 12.16
CA VAL A 97 3.33 -3.12 10.95
C VAL A 97 4.03 -4.20 10.13
N ASP A 98 5.34 -4.13 9.99
CA ASP A 98 6.16 -5.13 9.28
C ASP A 98 6.17 -6.47 10.02
N ALA A 99 6.30 -6.45 11.36
CA ALA A 99 6.24 -7.66 12.17
C ALA A 99 4.87 -8.36 12.05
N LEU A 100 3.78 -7.59 12.04
CA LEU A 100 2.44 -8.13 11.85
C LEU A 100 2.26 -8.70 10.44
N LEU A 101 2.78 -8.05 9.40
CA LEU A 101 2.74 -8.59 8.03
C LEU A 101 3.54 -9.88 7.90
N ALA A 102 4.72 -9.96 8.53
CA ALA A 102 5.48 -11.20 8.59
C ALA A 102 4.72 -12.32 9.31
N GLN A 103 4.02 -11.99 10.40
CA GLN A 103 3.17 -12.95 11.09
C GLN A 103 2.02 -13.42 10.21
N ILE A 104 1.34 -12.50 9.53
CA ILE A 104 0.28 -12.81 8.55
C ILE A 104 0.81 -13.74 7.47
N GLU A 105 1.96 -13.42 6.85
CA GLU A 105 2.56 -14.23 5.79
C GLU A 105 2.88 -15.65 6.28
N SER A 106 3.32 -15.82 7.53
CA SER A 106 3.63 -17.14 8.09
C SER A 106 2.42 -18.06 8.31
N THR A 107 1.20 -17.54 8.19
CA THR A 107 -0.03 -18.35 8.26
C THR A 107 -0.39 -19.05 6.95
N PHE A 108 0.22 -18.62 5.84
CA PHE A 108 0.02 -19.24 4.53
C PHE A 108 0.85 -20.51 4.40
N THR A 109 0.35 -21.47 3.63
CA THR A 109 1.15 -22.62 3.21
C THR A 109 2.12 -22.22 2.10
N ALA A 110 3.19 -23.01 1.92
CA ALA A 110 4.13 -22.80 0.82
C ALA A 110 3.45 -22.88 -0.57
N GLU A 111 2.43 -23.73 -0.71
CA GLU A 111 1.63 -23.84 -1.93
C GLU A 111 0.81 -22.56 -2.18
N GLN A 112 0.18 -22.01 -1.15
CA GLN A 112 -0.56 -20.74 -1.25
C GLN A 112 0.35 -19.57 -1.63
N LEU A 113 1.51 -19.44 -0.99
CA LEU A 113 2.48 -18.38 -1.33
C LEU A 113 3.02 -18.54 -2.75
N THR A 114 3.24 -19.78 -3.20
CA THR A 114 3.65 -20.07 -4.58
C THR A 114 2.54 -19.71 -5.57
N ALA A 115 1.28 -20.01 -5.26
CA ALA A 115 0.14 -19.62 -6.08
C ALA A 115 0.03 -18.09 -6.17
N ILE A 116 0.11 -17.36 -5.05
CA ILE A 116 0.07 -15.89 -5.03
C ILE A 116 1.22 -15.30 -5.85
N ARG A 117 2.46 -15.81 -5.68
CA ARG A 117 3.61 -15.39 -6.50
C ARG A 117 3.36 -15.63 -7.99
N GLY A 118 2.79 -16.80 -8.34
CA GLY A 118 2.45 -17.18 -9.71
C GLY A 118 1.37 -16.29 -10.35
N MET A 119 0.52 -15.64 -9.56
CA MET A 119 -0.48 -14.69 -10.06
C MET A 119 0.15 -13.41 -10.62
N ARG A 120 1.38 -13.05 -10.20
CA ARG A 120 2.09 -11.83 -10.61
C ARG A 120 1.21 -10.57 -10.55
N LEU A 121 0.55 -10.39 -9.42
CA LEU A 121 -0.47 -9.37 -9.22
C LEU A 121 0.08 -7.96 -9.44
N ALA A 122 -0.50 -7.26 -10.40
CA ALA A 122 -0.14 -5.91 -10.79
C ALA A 122 -1.29 -4.93 -10.52
N SER A 123 -1.02 -3.65 -10.77
CA SER A 123 -2.03 -2.59 -10.66
C SER A 123 -3.30 -2.90 -11.47
N ALA A 124 -3.15 -3.51 -12.65
CA ALA A 124 -4.25 -3.97 -13.51
C ALA A 124 -5.23 -4.92 -12.79
N ASP A 125 -4.71 -5.85 -11.99
CA ASP A 125 -5.53 -6.81 -11.25
C ASP A 125 -6.33 -6.13 -10.14
N LEU A 126 -5.73 -5.15 -9.47
CA LEU A 126 -6.41 -4.36 -8.45
C LEU A 126 -7.56 -3.54 -9.06
N GLN A 127 -7.35 -2.98 -10.25
CA GLN A 127 -8.38 -2.22 -10.97
C GLN A 127 -9.49 -3.12 -11.49
N ALA A 128 -9.16 -4.30 -12.02
CA ALA A 128 -10.12 -5.31 -12.43
C ALA A 128 -10.97 -5.80 -11.25
N TRP A 129 -10.32 -6.10 -10.11
CA TRP A 129 -11.01 -6.48 -8.88
C TRP A 129 -11.97 -5.38 -8.41
N ALA A 130 -11.52 -4.13 -8.39
CA ALA A 130 -12.36 -3.03 -7.94
C ALA A 130 -13.56 -2.78 -8.86
N ALA A 131 -13.35 -2.85 -10.18
CA ALA A 131 -14.45 -2.76 -11.15
C ALA A 131 -15.47 -3.88 -10.95
N ALA A 132 -15.01 -5.12 -10.75
CA ALA A 132 -15.89 -6.27 -10.48
C ALA A 132 -16.70 -6.13 -9.17
N ASN A 133 -16.16 -5.38 -8.19
CA ASN A 133 -16.81 -5.15 -6.90
C ASN A 133 -17.54 -3.81 -6.80
N ASN A 134 -17.73 -3.10 -7.92
CA ASN A 134 -18.33 -1.75 -7.98
C ASN A 134 -17.62 -0.73 -7.08
N ILE A 135 -16.35 -0.96 -6.78
CA ILE A 135 -15.52 -0.05 -6.01
C ILE A 135 -15.00 1.00 -6.99
N THR A 136 -15.44 2.23 -6.79
CA THR A 136 -14.87 3.36 -7.52
C THR A 136 -13.48 3.61 -6.93
N LEU A 137 -12.44 3.10 -7.61
CA LEU A 137 -11.10 3.64 -7.38
C LEU A 137 -11.21 5.13 -7.67
N GLY A 138 -10.98 5.95 -6.66
CA GLY A 138 -10.72 7.36 -6.86
C GLY A 138 -9.53 7.47 -7.80
N SER A 139 -9.79 7.51 -9.10
CA SER A 139 -8.98 8.35 -9.97
C SER A 139 -8.98 9.72 -9.29
N ASN A 140 -7.84 10.40 -9.32
CA ASN A 140 -7.69 11.81 -8.99
C ASN A 140 -7.79 12.23 -7.50
N GLY A 141 -6.63 12.50 -6.92
CA GLY A 141 -6.43 13.66 -6.06
C GLY A 141 -6.62 14.99 -6.83
N GLY A 142 -7.75 15.17 -7.51
CA GLY A 142 -8.02 16.39 -8.28
C GLY A 142 -8.86 16.19 -9.52
N GLN A 143 -10.12 15.80 -9.39
CA GLN A 143 -11.20 15.98 -10.37
C GLN A 143 -12.51 15.46 -9.76
N GLY A 144 -12.91 16.07 -8.64
CA GLY A 144 -14.32 16.25 -8.38
C GLY A 144 -14.88 17.06 -9.56
N MET A 145 -15.57 16.36 -10.46
CA MET A 145 -16.72 16.77 -11.23
C MET A 145 -16.72 18.24 -11.68
N GLY A 146 -16.66 18.45 -12.99
CA GLY A 146 -17.01 19.73 -13.62
C GLY A 146 -18.40 20.21 -13.17
N GLN A 147 -18.43 21.00 -12.11
CA GLN A 147 -19.57 21.80 -11.66
C GLN A 147 -19.06 22.88 -10.71
N GLY A 148 -18.07 23.67 -11.15
CA GLY A 148 -17.43 24.68 -10.32
C GLY A 148 -16.90 25.89 -11.07
N SER A 149 -17.23 26.05 -12.36
CA SER A 149 -16.80 27.16 -13.22
C SER A 149 -17.50 28.49 -12.89
N GLY A 150 -17.68 28.80 -11.60
CA GLY A 150 -18.34 30.02 -11.12
C GLY A 150 -18.38 30.21 -9.61
N MET A 151 -17.68 29.40 -8.81
CA MET A 151 -17.72 29.51 -7.35
C MET A 151 -16.55 30.34 -6.80
N SER A 152 -16.88 31.39 -6.04
CA SER A 152 -15.95 32.31 -5.37
C SER A 152 -14.98 31.57 -4.43
N PRO A 153 -13.75 32.07 -4.19
CA PRO A 153 -12.80 31.45 -3.25
C PRO A 153 -13.39 31.12 -1.88
N GLU A 154 -14.27 31.99 -1.35
CA GLU A 154 -14.92 31.82 -0.05
C GLU A 154 -15.93 30.67 -0.06
N ALA A 155 -16.67 30.53 -1.16
CA ALA A 155 -17.65 29.45 -1.31
C ALA A 155 -16.98 28.06 -1.46
N ARG A 156 -15.73 28.02 -1.93
CA ARG A 156 -14.90 26.81 -1.88
C ARG A 156 -14.42 26.52 -0.46
N ALA A 157 -14.04 27.54 0.31
CA ALA A 157 -13.61 27.38 1.70
C ALA A 157 -14.76 26.87 2.59
N THR A 158 -15.97 27.42 2.43
CA THR A 158 -17.16 26.94 3.16
C THR A 158 -17.50 25.49 2.80
N LYS A 159 -17.51 25.14 1.51
CA LYS A 159 -17.73 23.73 1.10
C LYS A 159 -16.64 22.79 1.61
N GLN A 160 -15.39 23.23 1.68
CA GLN A 160 -14.31 22.43 2.25
C GLN A 160 -14.45 22.27 3.77
N ALA A 161 -14.97 23.26 4.47
CA ALA A 161 -15.29 23.18 5.90
C ALA A 161 -16.54 22.32 6.18
N GLU A 162 -17.56 22.40 5.32
CA GLU A 162 -18.78 21.56 5.40
C GLU A 162 -18.48 20.10 5.04
N MET A 163 -17.61 19.85 4.06
CA MET A 163 -17.06 18.51 3.77
C MET A 163 -15.97 18.10 4.78
N GLY A 164 -15.62 18.97 5.73
CA GLY A 164 -14.56 18.80 6.72
C GLY A 164 -14.81 17.74 7.80
N VAL A 165 -15.93 17.00 7.72
CA VAL A 165 -16.25 15.87 8.62
C VAL A 165 -16.37 14.54 7.89
N THR A 166 -16.29 14.50 6.56
CA THR A 166 -16.23 13.23 5.80
C THR A 166 -14.90 13.12 5.07
N ARG A 167 -13.81 13.20 5.82
CA ARG A 167 -12.49 12.76 5.35
C ARG A 167 -12.34 11.25 5.55
N GLU A 168 -13.27 10.49 5.01
CA GLU A 168 -13.19 9.02 4.88
C GLU A 168 -13.15 8.67 3.39
N SER A 169 -12.14 9.18 2.68
CA SER A 169 -11.94 8.82 1.27
C SER A 169 -10.46 8.88 0.88
N GLY A 170 -9.57 8.73 1.87
CA GLY A 170 -8.11 8.71 1.67
C GLY A 170 -7.52 7.32 1.45
N GLY A 171 -8.34 6.27 1.42
CA GLY A 171 -7.86 4.87 1.36
C GLY A 171 -8.71 3.94 0.51
N GLY A 172 -9.52 4.46 -0.42
CA GLY A 172 -10.70 3.78 -0.97
C GLY A 172 -10.51 2.35 -1.47
N ALA A 173 -9.47 2.05 -2.25
CA ALA A 173 -9.26 0.71 -2.80
C ALA A 173 -8.58 -0.26 -1.81
N ALA A 174 -7.54 0.20 -1.11
CA ALA A 174 -6.79 -0.65 -0.18
C ALA A 174 -7.60 -0.99 1.07
N SER A 175 -8.39 -0.03 1.59
CA SER A 175 -9.33 -0.26 2.69
C SER A 175 -10.44 -1.22 2.28
N ALA A 176 -11.13 -0.96 1.15
CA ALA A 176 -12.18 -1.84 0.66
C ALA A 176 -11.69 -3.27 0.36
N LEU A 177 -10.45 -3.40 -0.14
CA LEU A 177 -9.84 -4.72 -0.35
C LEU A 177 -9.60 -5.45 0.98
N LEU A 178 -9.08 -4.75 1.98
CA LEU A 178 -8.86 -5.31 3.31
C LEU A 178 -10.17 -5.68 4.00
N ASP A 179 -11.21 -4.84 3.87
CA ASP A 179 -12.57 -5.14 4.34
C ASP A 179 -13.13 -6.40 3.67
N SER A 180 -12.99 -6.50 2.35
CA SER A 180 -13.43 -7.67 1.59
C SER A 180 -12.72 -8.95 2.04
N LEU A 181 -11.41 -8.87 2.31
CA LEU A 181 -10.66 -9.99 2.87
C LEU A 181 -11.17 -10.38 4.27
N ILE A 182 -11.43 -9.41 5.15
CA ILE A 182 -11.96 -9.67 6.49
C ILE A 182 -13.33 -10.38 6.39
N VAL A 183 -14.23 -9.91 5.52
CA VAL A 183 -15.53 -10.55 5.27
C VAL A 183 -15.36 -11.97 4.74
N TYR A 184 -14.46 -12.18 3.78
CA TYR A 184 -14.16 -13.52 3.26
C TYR A 184 -13.66 -14.46 4.37
N LEU A 185 -12.72 -14.03 5.21
CA LEU A 185 -12.20 -14.83 6.31
C LEU A 185 -13.26 -15.13 7.37
N GLN A 186 -14.14 -14.17 7.69
CA GLN A 186 -15.27 -14.40 8.60
C GLN A 186 -16.20 -15.49 8.06
N GLY A 187 -16.55 -15.45 6.78
CA GLY A 187 -17.38 -16.49 6.15
C GLY A 187 -16.72 -17.86 6.12
N ARG A 188 -15.39 -17.92 6.00
CA ARG A 188 -14.62 -19.18 6.03
C ARG A 188 -14.42 -19.73 7.44
N ALA A 189 -14.47 -18.88 8.46
CA ALA A 189 -14.19 -19.24 9.85
C ALA A 189 -15.41 -19.80 10.62
N GLN A 190 -16.61 -19.75 10.03
CA GLN A 190 -17.86 -20.30 10.57
C GLN A 190 -17.96 -21.80 10.32
#